data_AF-A0A7G9T8M1-F1
#
_entry.id   AF-A0A7G9T8M1-F1
#
_cell.length_a   1.000
_cell.length_b   1.000
_cell.length_c   1.000
_cell.angle_alpha   90.00
_cell.angle_beta   90.00
_cell.angle_gamma   90.00
#
_symmetry.space_group_name_H-M   'P 1'
#
loop_
_entity.id
_entity.type
_entity.pdbx_description
1 polymer ?
#
loop_
_entity_poly.entity_id
_entity_poly.type
_entity_poly.pdbx_seq_one_letter_code
_entity_poly.pdbx_strand_id
1 'polypeptide(L)'
;MRKWLTLLVPCVVLVAAIVWWKRDDPGRPVAPRSSVEAADGVSPLASLQATPQAQEHLERQRFEADAKDFFARSASLRPVERSERADALTRQIDKYEAAGGLSAGEAVLLRTALVKATVDDPARQAEEVAAIADRYRAHADRRMAAFLEQQRNDPRFQAYKASEAQVVAEVMAATTIPAGLTRDQYLRQRLQQERERAYAP
;
A
#
# COMPACT_ATOMS: atom_id res chain seq x y z
N MET A 1 22.30 37.53 17.81
CA MET A 1 21.44 37.19 18.98
C MET A 1 20.16 36.56 18.42
N ARG A 2 20.05 35.27 18.08
CA ARG A 2 20.13 33.99 18.82
C ARG A 2 19.13 33.86 19.99
N LYS A 3 17.92 33.40 19.69
CA LYS A 3 16.98 32.58 20.51
C LYS A 3 16.01 31.88 19.53
N TRP A 4 16.33 30.78 18.85
CA TRP A 4 16.25 29.36 19.26
C TRP A 4 15.07 29.08 20.20
N LEU A 5 13.93 28.65 19.64
CA LEU A 5 12.90 27.92 20.36
C LEU A 5 12.78 26.53 19.71
N THR A 6 13.57 25.62 20.25
CA THR A 6 13.47 24.17 20.13
C THR A 6 12.18 23.69 20.81
N LEU A 7 11.29 23.03 20.06
CA LEU A 7 10.28 22.14 20.64
C LEU A 7 10.65 20.70 20.26
N LEU A 8 11.41 20.12 21.19
CA LEU A 8 11.68 18.70 21.35
C LEU A 8 10.35 17.97 21.61
N VAL A 9 9.92 17.16 20.64
CA VAL A 9 8.96 16.09 20.90
C VAL A 9 9.77 14.87 21.35
N PRO A 10 9.58 14.37 22.58
CA PRO A 10 10.38 13.27 23.09
C PRO A 10 10.01 11.96 22.39
N CYS A 11 11.01 11.37 21.72
CA CYS A 11 11.04 9.96 21.38
C CYS A 11 11.00 9.13 22.67
N VAL A 12 9.82 8.63 23.04
CA VAL A 12 9.71 7.54 24.00
C VAL A 12 9.97 6.24 23.22
N VAL A 13 11.23 5.85 23.25
CA VAL A 13 11.70 4.50 22.92
C VAL A 13 11.21 3.57 24.02
N LEU A 14 10.25 2.70 23.71
CA LEU A 14 9.87 1.59 24.57
C LEU A 14 10.51 0.31 24.02
N VAL A 15 11.57 -0.11 24.71
CA VAL A 15 12.18 -1.43 24.60
C VAL A 15 11.34 -2.42 25.39
N ALA A 16 10.83 -3.45 24.72
CA ALA A 16 10.48 -4.77 25.27
C ALA A 16 10.38 -5.73 24.08
N ALA A 17 11.46 -6.33 23.61
CA ALA A 17 12.07 -7.54 24.15
C ALA A 17 11.04 -8.62 24.53
N ILE A 18 10.94 -9.63 23.65
CA ILE A 18 10.85 -11.06 23.96
C ILE A 18 9.68 -11.46 24.88
N VAL A 19 8.65 -12.05 24.29
CA VAL A 19 8.01 -13.31 24.69
C VAL A 19 6.76 -13.40 23.82
N TRP A 20 6.77 -14.24 22.79
CA TRP A 20 5.56 -14.89 22.26
C TRP A 20 5.97 -16.00 21.30
N TRP A 21 6.65 -17.02 21.83
CA TRP A 21 6.40 -18.42 21.50
C TRP A 21 7.17 -19.32 22.47
N LYS A 22 6.61 -19.51 23.66
CA LYS A 22 6.96 -20.66 24.50
C LYS A 22 5.66 -21.23 25.05
N ARG A 23 5.08 -22.12 24.27
CA ARG A 23 4.13 -23.11 24.77
C ARG A 23 4.79 -24.46 24.53
N ASP A 24 5.52 -24.91 25.53
CA ASP A 24 5.88 -26.31 25.67
C ASP A 24 4.59 -27.04 26.05
N ASP A 25 4.11 -27.93 25.17
CA ASP A 25 3.17 -28.98 25.57
C ASP A 25 4.00 -30.27 25.78
N PRO A 26 4.13 -30.76 27.02
CA PRO A 26 4.80 -32.01 27.32
C PRO A 26 3.86 -33.18 27.02
N GLY A 27 4.30 -34.09 26.17
CA GLY A 27 3.68 -35.41 26.03
C GLY A 27 2.61 -35.50 24.94
N ARG A 28 3.03 -35.85 23.73
CA ARG A 28 2.18 -36.58 22.78
C ARG A 28 2.82 -37.94 22.45
N PRO A 29 2.04 -39.03 22.48
CA PRO A 29 2.56 -40.38 22.32
C PRO A 29 3.14 -40.60 20.93
N VAL A 30 4.27 -41.31 20.88
CA VAL A 30 4.89 -41.81 19.65
C VAL A 30 3.92 -42.81 19.01
N ALA A 31 3.19 -42.38 18.00
CA ALA A 31 2.49 -43.29 17.09
C ALA A 31 3.54 -44.01 16.22
N PRO A 32 3.34 -45.29 15.89
CA PRO A 32 4.34 -46.10 15.20
C PRO A 32 4.62 -45.51 13.82
N ARG A 33 5.90 -45.56 13.42
CA ARG A 33 6.31 -45.26 12.05
C ARG A 33 5.68 -46.29 11.13
N SER A 34 4.55 -45.93 10.52
CA SER A 34 4.06 -46.64 9.34
C SER A 34 5.07 -46.41 8.23
N SER A 35 5.79 -47.46 7.89
CA SER A 35 6.63 -47.56 6.71
C SER A 35 5.76 -47.34 5.48
N VAL A 36 5.73 -46.10 4.98
CA VAL A 36 5.28 -45.82 3.61
C VAL A 36 6.52 -45.94 2.75
N GLU A 37 6.69 -47.16 2.24
CA GLU A 37 7.04 -47.47 0.87
C GLU A 37 7.46 -46.26 0.01
N ALA A 38 8.72 -46.27 -0.39
CA ALA A 38 9.33 -45.30 -1.29
C ALA A 38 8.57 -45.26 -2.62
N ALA A 39 7.71 -44.24 -2.78
CA ALA A 39 7.14 -43.86 -4.05
C ALA A 39 7.72 -42.48 -4.45
N ASP A 40 8.51 -42.47 -5.52
CA ASP A 40 8.91 -41.34 -6.36
C ASP A 40 9.16 -39.96 -5.71
N GLY A 41 10.40 -39.78 -5.26
CA GLY A 41 11.34 -38.84 -5.90
C GLY A 41 11.16 -37.32 -5.79
N VAL A 42 10.11 -36.78 -5.17
CA VAL A 42 10.01 -35.34 -4.89
C VAL A 42 9.64 -35.11 -3.44
N SER A 43 10.57 -34.53 -2.66
CA SER A 43 10.32 -34.14 -1.29
C SER A 43 9.06 -33.26 -1.20
N PRO A 44 8.14 -33.48 -0.25
CA PRO A 44 6.90 -32.68 -0.12
C PRO A 44 7.13 -31.16 -0.07
N LEU A 45 8.29 -30.73 0.43
CA LEU A 45 8.72 -29.32 0.40
C LEU A 45 9.00 -28.79 -1.01
N ALA A 46 9.60 -29.60 -1.90
CA ALA A 46 9.85 -29.21 -3.28
C ALA A 46 8.54 -29.06 -4.07
N SER A 47 7.55 -29.92 -3.81
CA SER A 47 6.20 -29.79 -4.38
C SER A 47 5.48 -28.52 -3.92
N LEU A 48 5.66 -28.10 -2.65
CA LEU A 48 5.09 -26.85 -2.13
C LEU A 48 5.77 -25.61 -2.76
N GLN A 49 7.09 -25.65 -2.97
CA GLN A 49 7.84 -24.57 -3.63
C GLN A 49 7.52 -24.43 -5.12
N ALA A 50 7.04 -25.50 -5.76
CA ALA A 50 6.62 -25.48 -7.16
C ALA A 50 5.23 -24.83 -7.38
N THR A 51 4.50 -24.50 -6.30
CA THR A 51 3.20 -23.83 -6.43
C THR A 51 3.38 -22.39 -6.96
N PRO A 52 2.43 -21.87 -7.77
CA PRO A 52 2.48 -20.50 -8.27
C PRO A 52 2.64 -19.46 -7.16
N GLN A 53 1.92 -19.64 -6.04
CA GLN A 53 1.97 -18.74 -4.90
C GLN A 53 3.34 -18.72 -4.22
N ALA A 54 4.00 -19.88 -4.11
CA ALA A 54 5.36 -19.95 -3.57
C ALA A 54 6.37 -19.28 -4.51
N GLN A 55 6.20 -19.42 -5.83
CA GLN A 55 7.05 -18.74 -6.82
C GLN A 55 6.90 -17.22 -6.75
N GLU A 56 5.66 -16.71 -6.71
CA GLU A 56 5.39 -15.27 -6.55
C GLU A 56 6.03 -14.71 -5.28
N HIS A 57 5.94 -15.44 -4.17
CA HIS A 57 6.57 -15.05 -2.91
C HIS A 57 8.10 -15.01 -3.01
N LEU A 58 8.72 -16.02 -3.62
CA LEU A 58 10.17 -16.06 -3.83
C LEU A 58 10.65 -14.95 -4.76
N GLU A 59 9.92 -14.68 -5.84
CA GLU A 59 10.20 -13.55 -6.73
C GLU A 59 10.15 -12.22 -5.96
N ARG A 60 9.15 -12.06 -5.09
CA ARG A 60 9.01 -10.87 -4.26
C ARG A 60 10.19 -10.69 -3.31
N GLN A 61 10.62 -11.75 -2.64
CA GLN A 61 11.80 -11.72 -1.78
C GLN A 61 13.06 -11.34 -2.56
N ARG A 62 13.23 -11.88 -3.77
CA ARG A 62 14.37 -11.54 -4.64
C ARG A 62 14.36 -10.08 -5.04
N PHE A 63 13.22 -9.55 -5.50
CA PHE A 63 13.10 -8.13 -5.82
C PHE A 63 13.47 -7.22 -4.63
N GLU A 64 12.97 -7.54 -3.43
CA GLU A 64 13.30 -6.75 -2.24
C GLU A 64 14.77 -6.84 -1.87
N ALA A 65 15.38 -8.02 -1.99
CA ALA A 65 16.80 -8.21 -1.76
C ALA A 65 17.64 -7.44 -2.78
N ASP A 66 17.33 -7.57 -4.08
CA ASP A 66 18.01 -6.91 -5.18
C ASP A 66 17.91 -5.38 -5.07
N ALA A 67 16.74 -4.85 -4.73
CA ALA A 67 16.53 -3.42 -4.55
C ALA A 67 17.36 -2.88 -3.37
N LYS A 68 17.28 -3.53 -2.20
CA LYS A 68 18.09 -3.15 -1.02
C LYS A 68 19.57 -3.19 -1.34
N ASP A 69 19.99 -4.25 -2.02
CA ASP A 69 21.38 -4.45 -2.38
C ASP A 69 21.91 -3.37 -3.33
N PHE A 70 21.15 -3.11 -4.39
CA PHE A 70 21.50 -2.09 -5.38
C PHE A 70 21.62 -0.72 -4.72
N PHE A 71 20.62 -0.29 -3.94
CA PHE A 71 20.66 1.04 -3.31
C PHE A 71 21.78 1.17 -2.27
N ALA A 72 22.14 0.08 -1.59
CA ALA A 72 23.26 0.08 -0.66
C ALA A 72 24.62 0.19 -1.37
N ARG A 73 24.75 -0.40 -2.56
CA ARG A 73 26.04 -0.55 -3.26
C ARG A 73 26.21 0.33 -4.50
N SER A 74 25.17 0.98 -4.99
CA SER A 74 25.12 1.68 -6.28
C SER A 74 26.30 2.61 -6.51
N ALA A 75 26.67 3.43 -5.52
CA ALA A 75 27.80 4.36 -5.59
C ALA A 75 29.15 3.68 -5.82
N SER A 76 29.32 2.44 -5.35
CA SER A 76 30.55 1.65 -5.52
C SER A 76 30.58 0.83 -6.82
N LEU A 77 29.44 0.71 -7.51
CA LEU A 77 29.37 -0.02 -8.77
C LEU A 77 30.01 0.77 -9.91
N ARG A 78 30.61 0.05 -10.86
CA ARG A 78 31.07 0.62 -12.12
C ARG A 78 29.87 1.19 -12.90
N PRO A 79 30.03 2.27 -13.69
CA PRO A 79 28.90 2.92 -14.37
C PRO A 79 28.03 1.98 -15.21
N VAL A 80 28.65 1.09 -15.99
CA VAL A 80 27.93 0.11 -16.84
C VAL A 80 27.11 -0.84 -15.98
N GLU A 81 27.72 -1.45 -14.96
CA GLU A 81 27.04 -2.38 -14.05
C GLU A 81 25.92 -1.69 -13.26
N ARG A 82 26.13 -0.44 -12.86
CA ARG A 82 25.11 0.38 -12.19
C ARG A 82 23.90 0.59 -13.08
N SER A 83 24.12 0.92 -14.36
CA SER A 83 23.03 1.10 -15.34
C SER A 83 22.27 -0.20 -15.57
N GLU A 84 22.96 -1.30 -15.84
CA GLU A 84 22.32 -2.60 -16.12
C GLU A 84 21.45 -3.07 -14.95
N ARG A 85 21.93 -2.92 -13.71
CA ARG A 85 21.15 -3.26 -12.51
C ARG A 85 19.97 -2.31 -12.29
N ALA A 86 20.14 -1.02 -12.56
CA ALA A 86 19.03 -0.06 -12.48
C ALA A 86 17.93 -0.36 -13.51
N ASP A 87 18.30 -0.77 -14.73
CA ASP A 87 17.35 -1.17 -15.76
C ASP A 87 16.61 -2.45 -15.37
N ALA A 88 17.31 -3.42 -14.77
CA ALA A 88 16.69 -4.63 -14.23
C ALA A 88 15.67 -4.30 -13.13
N LEU A 89 16.03 -3.43 -12.19
CA LEU A 89 15.12 -2.99 -11.14
C LEU A 89 13.94 -2.18 -11.69
N THR A 90 14.16 -1.36 -12.71
CA THR A 90 13.07 -0.61 -13.39
C THR A 90 12.02 -1.57 -13.93
N ARG A 91 12.43 -2.63 -14.63
CA ARG A 91 11.50 -3.65 -15.14
C ARG A 91 10.77 -4.39 -14.02
N GLN A 92 11.44 -4.66 -12.89
CA GLN A 92 10.80 -5.29 -11.74
C GLN A 92 9.77 -4.35 -11.08
N ILE A 93 10.08 -3.05 -10.95
CA ILE A 93 9.14 -2.03 -10.46
C ILE A 93 7.92 -1.97 -11.38
N ASP A 94 8.12 -1.91 -12.70
CA ASP A 94 7.02 -1.90 -13.68
C ASP A 94 6.11 -3.12 -13.52
N LYS A 95 6.70 -4.33 -13.37
CA LYS A 95 5.96 -5.57 -13.16
C LYS A 95 5.12 -5.52 -11.88
N TYR A 96 5.73 -5.17 -10.74
CA TYR A 96 5.01 -5.17 -9.47
C TYR A 96 3.99 -4.05 -9.35
N GLU A 97 4.25 -2.89 -9.94
CA GLU A 97 3.28 -1.80 -10.01
C GLU A 97 2.06 -2.20 -10.84
N ALA A 98 2.26 -2.80 -12.02
CA ALA A 98 1.16 -3.25 -12.88
C ALA A 98 0.31 -4.36 -12.23
N ALA A 99 0.94 -5.24 -11.44
CA ALA A 99 0.27 -6.30 -10.71
C ALA A 99 -0.39 -5.84 -9.39
N GLY A 100 -0.29 -4.56 -9.02
CA GLY A 100 -0.78 -4.04 -7.73
C GLY A 100 0.04 -4.49 -6.51
N GLY A 101 1.21 -5.10 -6.73
CA GLY A 101 2.17 -5.47 -5.69
C GLY A 101 3.01 -4.29 -5.18
N LEU A 102 2.97 -3.15 -5.87
CA LEU A 102 3.48 -1.86 -5.39
C LEU A 102 2.39 -0.81 -5.48
N SER A 103 2.24 -0.03 -4.42
CA SER A 103 1.45 1.19 -4.47
C SER A 103 2.13 2.25 -5.35
N ALA A 104 1.35 3.19 -5.87
CA ALA A 104 1.87 4.32 -6.63
C ALA A 104 2.93 5.12 -5.84
N GLY A 105 2.74 5.28 -4.53
CA GLY A 105 3.69 5.98 -3.67
C GLY A 105 5.03 5.24 -3.55
N GLU A 106 5.00 3.93 -3.35
CA GLU A 106 6.22 3.10 -3.30
C GLU A 106 6.96 3.11 -4.64
N ALA A 107 6.23 2.99 -5.75
CA ALA A 107 6.81 3.04 -7.08
C ALA A 107 7.49 4.39 -7.37
N VAL A 108 6.87 5.52 -7.00
CA VAL A 108 7.50 6.85 -7.09
C VAL A 108 8.79 6.89 -6.28
N LEU A 109 8.77 6.45 -5.02
CA LEU A 109 9.95 6.47 -4.15
C LEU A 109 11.12 5.65 -4.74
N LEU A 110 10.84 4.44 -5.21
CA LEU A 110 11.85 3.56 -5.81
C LEU A 110 12.43 4.17 -7.09
N ARG A 111 11.59 4.72 -7.97
CA ARG A 111 12.06 5.36 -9.20
C ARG A 111 12.88 6.62 -8.93
N THR A 112 12.45 7.44 -7.96
CA THR A 112 13.24 8.60 -7.51
C THR A 112 14.59 8.16 -6.94
N ALA A 113 14.63 7.06 -6.18
CA ALA A 113 15.89 6.50 -5.68
C ALA A 113 16.79 5.97 -6.81
N LEU A 114 16.21 5.36 -7.86
CA LEU A 114 16.96 4.94 -9.05
C LEU A 114 17.61 6.12 -9.75
N VAL A 115 16.85 7.20 -10.02
CA VAL A 115 17.39 8.43 -10.63
C VAL A 115 18.57 8.98 -9.83
N LYS A 116 18.44 9.08 -8.51
CA LYS A 116 19.52 9.54 -7.62
C LYS A 116 20.75 8.62 -7.63
N ALA A 117 20.55 7.34 -7.89
CA ALA A 117 21.63 6.36 -7.95
C ALA A 117 22.35 6.36 -9.31
N THR A 118 21.66 6.69 -10.42
CA THR A 118 22.20 6.52 -11.78
C THR A 118 22.58 7.82 -12.49
N VAL A 119 21.97 8.95 -12.11
CA VAL A 119 22.20 10.24 -12.77
C VAL A 119 23.13 11.08 -11.89
N ASP A 120 24.30 11.47 -12.40
CA ASP A 120 25.28 12.22 -11.59
C ASP A 120 24.96 13.73 -11.50
N ASP A 121 24.34 14.31 -12.54
CA ASP A 121 24.03 15.74 -12.59
C ASP A 121 22.77 16.07 -11.75
N PRO A 122 22.89 16.92 -10.71
CA PRO A 122 21.75 17.30 -9.86
C PRO A 122 20.62 18.01 -10.62
N ALA A 123 20.92 18.77 -11.67
CA ALA A 123 19.89 19.44 -12.47
C ALA A 123 19.04 18.40 -13.23
N ARG A 124 19.72 17.45 -13.88
CA ARG A 124 19.09 16.32 -14.57
C ARG A 124 18.32 15.42 -13.61
N GLN A 125 18.84 15.16 -12.41
CA GLN A 125 18.09 14.43 -11.37
C GLN A 125 16.77 15.13 -11.02
N ALA A 126 16.80 16.46 -10.82
CA ALA A 126 15.62 17.22 -10.47
C ALA A 126 14.56 17.18 -11.59
N GLU A 127 14.99 17.32 -12.85
CA GLU A 127 14.12 17.21 -14.03
C GLU A 127 13.46 15.83 -14.11
N GLU A 128 14.22 14.74 -13.98
CA GLU A 128 13.69 13.38 -14.06
C GLU A 128 12.74 13.05 -12.89
N VAL A 129 13.06 13.51 -11.67
CA VAL A 129 12.19 13.33 -10.51
C VAL A 129 10.89 14.11 -10.66
N ALA A 130 10.94 15.35 -11.20
CA ALA A 130 9.74 16.12 -11.51
C ALA A 130 8.88 15.40 -12.57
N ALA A 131 9.49 14.89 -13.64
CA ALA A 131 8.78 14.13 -14.66
C ALA A 131 8.11 12.86 -14.12
N ILE A 132 8.73 12.17 -13.15
CA ILE A 132 8.09 11.06 -12.44
C ILE A 132 6.84 11.56 -11.71
N ALA A 133 6.96 12.60 -10.88
CA ALA A 133 5.82 13.13 -10.11
C ALA A 133 4.65 13.56 -11.03
N ASP A 134 4.95 14.26 -12.13
CA ASP A 134 3.95 14.72 -13.09
C ASP A 134 3.23 13.54 -13.76
N ARG A 135 3.96 12.48 -14.13
CA ARG A 135 3.35 11.27 -14.71
C ARG A 135 2.34 10.64 -13.76
N TYR A 136 2.70 10.49 -12.48
CA TYR A 136 1.80 9.91 -11.48
C TYR A 136 0.61 10.80 -11.17
N ARG A 137 0.81 12.12 -11.12
CA ARG A 137 -0.27 13.09 -10.98
C ARG A 137 -1.25 12.99 -12.13
N ALA A 138 -0.77 13.01 -13.38
CA ALA A 138 -1.61 12.87 -14.55
C ALA A 138 -2.38 11.53 -14.58
N HIS A 139 -1.77 10.45 -14.09
CA HIS A 139 -2.47 9.17 -13.95
C HIS A 139 -3.57 9.22 -12.87
N ALA A 140 -3.29 9.81 -11.70
CA ALA A 140 -4.26 10.00 -10.64
C ALA A 140 -5.43 10.88 -11.09
N ASP A 141 -5.15 11.98 -11.78
CA ASP A 141 -6.15 12.91 -12.32
C ASP A 141 -7.06 12.21 -13.33
N ARG A 142 -6.50 11.40 -14.23
CA ARG A 142 -7.29 10.59 -15.19
C ARG A 142 -8.20 9.60 -14.49
N ARG A 143 -7.70 8.88 -13.48
CA ARG A 143 -8.51 7.95 -12.68
C ARG A 143 -9.63 8.67 -11.92
N MET A 144 -9.33 9.83 -11.34
CA MET A 144 -10.31 10.64 -10.64
C MET A 144 -11.39 11.13 -11.60
N ALA A 145 -11.00 11.62 -12.78
CA ALA A 145 -11.95 12.04 -13.82
C ALA A 145 -12.86 10.89 -14.25
N ALA A 146 -12.31 9.70 -14.51
CA ALA A 146 -13.09 8.52 -14.86
C ALA A 146 -14.07 8.10 -13.75
N PHE A 147 -13.62 8.13 -12.49
CA PHE A 147 -14.48 7.85 -11.34
C PHE A 147 -15.62 8.87 -11.20
N LEU A 148 -15.33 10.17 -11.36
CA LEU A 148 -16.34 11.23 -11.31
C LEU A 148 -17.34 11.11 -12.47
N GLU A 149 -16.87 10.73 -13.66
CA GLU A 149 -17.74 10.46 -14.80
C GLU A 149 -18.66 9.27 -14.54
N GLN A 150 -18.12 8.17 -13.99
CA GLN A 150 -18.92 7.02 -13.57
C GLN A 150 -19.99 7.42 -12.55
N GLN A 151 -19.64 8.22 -11.53
CA GLN A 151 -20.59 8.72 -10.53
C GLN A 151 -21.67 9.62 -11.15
N ARG A 152 -21.30 10.49 -12.10
CA ARG A 152 -22.26 11.36 -12.82
C ARG A 152 -23.29 10.53 -13.60
N ASN A 153 -22.86 9.41 -14.16
CA ASN A 153 -23.69 8.54 -14.97
C ASN A 153 -24.41 7.44 -14.16
N ASP A 154 -24.17 7.33 -12.86
CA ASP A 154 -24.82 6.35 -11.98
C ASP A 154 -26.15 6.89 -11.42
N PRO A 155 -27.32 6.35 -11.84
CA PRO A 155 -28.62 6.83 -11.36
C PRO A 155 -28.84 6.64 -9.87
N ARG A 156 -28.28 5.57 -9.26
CA ARG A 156 -28.39 5.32 -7.81
C ARG A 156 -27.63 6.38 -7.04
N PHE A 157 -26.43 6.73 -7.52
CA PHE A 157 -25.63 7.81 -6.94
C PHE A 157 -26.34 9.16 -7.05
N GLN A 158 -26.92 9.48 -8.22
CA GLN A 158 -27.68 10.73 -8.41
C GLN A 158 -28.88 10.82 -7.47
N ALA A 159 -29.66 9.75 -7.36
CA ALA A 159 -30.79 9.68 -6.43
C ALA A 159 -30.35 9.87 -4.98
N TYR A 160 -29.29 9.18 -4.55
CA TYR A 160 -28.70 9.35 -3.22
C TYR A 160 -28.28 10.81 -2.95
N LYS A 161 -27.60 11.46 -3.90
CA LYS A 161 -27.16 12.86 -3.75
C LYS A 161 -28.33 13.84 -3.65
N ALA A 162 -29.44 13.59 -4.34
CA ALA A 162 -30.67 14.37 -4.21
C ALA A 162 -31.28 14.21 -2.81
N SER A 163 -31.40 12.98 -2.32
CA SER A 163 -31.90 12.69 -0.95
C SER A 163 -30.99 13.27 0.13
N GLU A 164 -29.67 13.19 -0.04
CA GLU A 164 -28.70 13.80 0.87
C GLU A 164 -28.90 15.33 0.97
N ALA A 165 -29.06 16.02 -0.17
CA ALA A 165 -29.31 17.46 -0.18
C ALA A 165 -30.63 17.82 0.52
N GLN A 166 -31.68 17.02 0.31
CA GLN A 166 -32.96 17.18 0.99
C GLN A 166 -32.82 17.04 2.51
N VAL A 167 -32.14 15.98 2.98
CA VAL A 167 -31.89 15.77 4.42
C VAL A 167 -31.10 16.91 5.03
N VAL A 168 -30.06 17.40 4.35
CA VAL A 168 -29.28 18.56 4.83
C VAL A 168 -30.19 19.78 4.97
N ALA A 169 -31.02 20.07 3.96
CA ALA A 169 -31.95 21.19 4.01
C ALA A 169 -32.97 21.06 5.16
N GLU A 170 -33.56 19.88 5.34
CA GLU A 170 -34.51 19.57 6.42
C GLU A 170 -33.88 19.79 7.80
N VAL A 171 -32.67 19.27 8.03
CA VAL A 171 -31.99 19.35 9.33
C VAL A 171 -31.53 20.78 9.64
N MET A 172 -31.11 21.53 8.62
CA MET A 172 -30.72 22.93 8.79
C MET A 172 -31.92 23.84 9.05
N ALA A 173 -33.07 23.56 8.43
CA ALA A 173 -34.32 24.29 8.68
C ALA A 173 -35.01 23.89 9.99
N ALA A 174 -34.67 22.75 10.58
CA ALA A 174 -35.30 22.26 11.80
C ALA A 174 -35.05 23.20 13.00
N THR A 175 -36.15 23.69 13.56
CA THR A 175 -36.15 24.55 14.75
C THR A 175 -35.92 23.76 16.04
N THR A 176 -36.29 22.47 16.06
CA THR A 176 -36.06 21.56 17.19
C THR A 176 -35.44 20.27 16.67
N ILE A 177 -34.42 19.77 17.37
CA ILE A 177 -33.75 18.51 17.04
C ILE A 177 -34.24 17.43 18.02
N PRO A 178 -34.68 16.26 17.52
CA PRO A 178 -35.26 15.22 18.36
C PRO A 178 -34.20 14.53 19.26
N ALA A 179 -34.69 13.82 20.27
CA ALA A 179 -33.90 12.93 21.13
C ALA A 179 -32.72 13.60 21.88
N GLY A 180 -32.76 14.92 22.08
CA GLY A 180 -31.70 15.66 22.78
C GLY A 180 -30.38 15.70 22.01
N LEU A 181 -30.38 15.32 20.73
CA LEU A 181 -29.19 15.34 19.89
C LEU A 181 -28.82 16.77 19.52
N THR A 182 -27.52 17.01 19.31
CA THR A 182 -27.10 18.21 18.60
C THR A 182 -27.48 18.10 17.13
N ARG A 183 -27.64 19.23 16.44
CA ARG A 183 -27.95 19.27 15.00
C ARG A 183 -26.96 18.42 14.18
N ASP A 184 -25.67 18.49 14.48
CA ASP A 184 -24.63 17.72 13.78
C ASP A 184 -24.70 16.21 14.04
N GLN A 185 -25.07 15.81 15.26
CA GLN A 185 -25.32 14.40 15.57
C GLN A 185 -26.52 13.88 14.79
N TYR A 186 -27.61 14.65 14.80
CA TYR A 186 -28.82 14.30 14.07
C TYR A 186 -28.60 14.27 12.55
N LEU A 187 -27.85 15.23 12.00
CA LEU A 187 -27.46 15.24 10.59
C LEU A 187 -26.67 13.99 10.23
N ARG A 188 -25.63 13.64 10.99
CA ARG A 188 -24.83 12.42 10.76
C ARG A 188 -25.70 11.17 10.80
N GLN A 189 -26.61 11.07 11.76
CA GLN A 189 -27.53 9.94 11.87
C GLN A 189 -28.44 9.84 10.64
N ARG A 190 -29.05 10.95 10.21
CA ARG A 190 -29.93 10.98 9.04
C ARG A 190 -29.18 10.64 7.76
N LEU A 191 -27.98 11.19 7.56
CA LEU A 191 -27.13 10.86 6.41
C LEU A 191 -26.70 9.40 6.40
N GLN A 192 -26.45 8.80 7.56
CA GLN A 192 -26.14 7.37 7.67
C GLN A 192 -27.35 6.51 7.26
N GLN A 193 -28.56 6.86 7.69
CA GLN A 193 -29.79 6.16 7.28
C GLN A 193 -30.02 6.24 5.76
N GLU A 194 -29.78 7.39 5.14
CA GLU A 194 -29.91 7.53 3.68
C GLU A 194 -28.87 6.70 2.92
N ARG A 195 -27.64 6.59 3.45
CA ARG A 195 -26.62 5.70 2.86
C ARG A 195 -27.03 4.24 2.93
N GLU A 196 -27.56 3.80 4.06
CA GLU A 196 -28.08 2.44 4.23
C GLU A 196 -29.24 2.17 3.27
N ARG A 197 -30.16 3.12 3.09
CA ARG A 197 -31.24 3.00 2.10
C ARG A 197 -30.74 2.90 0.66
N ALA A 198 -29.70 3.65 0.32
CA ALA A 198 -29.18 3.70 -1.05
C ALA A 198 -28.29 2.51 -1.41
N TYR A 199 -27.57 1.94 -0.45
CA TYR A 199 -26.50 0.95 -0.68
C TYR A 199 -26.58 -0.33 0.16
N ALA A 200 -27.65 -0.54 0.95
CA ALA A 200 -27.87 -1.85 1.57
C ALA A 200 -27.96 -2.96 0.48
N PRO A 201 -27.37 -4.14 0.74
CA PRO A 201 -27.37 -5.27 -0.19
C PRO A 201 -28.76 -5.84 -0.44
#